data_AF-A0A652KEH1-F1
#
_entry.id   AF-A0A652KEH1-F1
#
_cell.length_a   1.000
_cell.length_b   1.000
_cell.length_c   1.000
_cell.angle_alpha   90.00
_cell.angle_beta   90.00
_cell.angle_gamma   90.00
#
_symmetry.space_group_name_H-M   'P 1'
#
loop_
_entity.id
_entity.type
_entity.pdbx_description
1 polymer ?
#
loop_
_entity_poly.entity_id
_entity_poly.type
_entity_poly.pdbx_seq_one_letter_code
_entity_poly.pdbx_strand_id
1 'polypeptide(L)'
;MTPDDAKQLLGACAAFDNRQPSLIAARAWATSLKDLPLDQDCFDAVARYYGTPPKEAGQRLWIQPHDVRSHRDILRKERLENFVYEGNPDETPAQYLANLRRSMKAVASGQVPAPTEIPALEGSFHPNVLQRLKNEFDFDGVGRQVPGEDDAVAEVRRSGPLGIECPVPACAAPIGRPCKSALRSRASKVIHPARRRAAQGQPVASETVEQIENRRAASIAKLEQIIANQEAAREEALGE
;
A
#
# COMPACT_ATOMS: atom_id res chain seq x y z
N MET A 1 18.30 -13.37 -19.74
CA MET A 1 18.57 -12.59 -20.95
C MET A 1 20.03 -12.68 -21.33
N THR A 2 20.36 -12.47 -22.61
CA THR A 2 21.74 -12.42 -23.10
C THR A 2 22.40 -11.05 -22.84
N PRO A 3 23.74 -10.91 -22.95
CA PRO A 3 24.41 -9.61 -22.90
C PRO A 3 23.91 -8.60 -23.95
N ASP A 4 23.56 -9.07 -25.16
CA ASP A 4 23.04 -8.21 -26.21
C ASP A 4 21.62 -7.73 -25.89
N ASP A 5 20.78 -8.60 -25.32
CA ASP A 5 19.47 -8.22 -24.81
C ASP A 5 19.59 -7.16 -23.70
N ALA A 6 20.48 -7.38 -22.75
CA ALA A 6 20.72 -6.46 -21.64
C ALA A 6 21.24 -5.11 -22.13
N LYS A 7 22.03 -5.10 -23.21
CA LYS A 7 22.48 -3.86 -23.87
C LYS A 7 21.31 -3.08 -24.47
N GLN A 8 20.35 -3.76 -25.12
CA GLN A 8 19.15 -3.11 -25.65
C GLN A 8 18.30 -2.50 -24.52
N LEU A 9 18.06 -3.26 -23.45
CA LEU A 9 17.32 -2.78 -22.28
C LEU A 9 18.01 -1.59 -21.60
N LEU A 10 19.34 -1.64 -21.45
CA LEU A 10 20.14 -0.53 -20.92
C LEU A 10 20.07 0.71 -21.82
N GLY A 11 19.99 0.53 -23.14
CA GLY A 11 19.76 1.62 -24.09
C GLY A 11 18.42 2.33 -23.84
N ALA A 12 17.35 1.57 -23.60
CA ALA A 12 16.05 2.13 -23.21
C ALA A 12 16.13 2.90 -21.87
N CYS A 13 16.84 2.35 -20.88
CA CYS A 13 17.04 3.04 -19.60
C CYS A 13 17.85 4.35 -19.75
N ALA A 14 18.87 4.34 -20.61
CA ALA A 14 19.73 5.48 -20.88
C ALA A 14 18.98 6.67 -21.51
N ALA A 15 17.90 6.41 -22.25
CA ALA A 15 17.04 7.46 -22.79
C ALA A 15 16.35 8.30 -21.68
N PHE A 16 16.17 7.74 -20.48
CA PHE A 16 15.55 8.43 -19.35
C PHE A 16 16.56 9.09 -18.40
N ASP A 17 17.63 8.36 -18.04
CA ASP A 17 18.57 8.82 -17.02
C ASP A 17 19.90 9.36 -17.55
N ASN A 18 20.04 9.46 -18.88
CA ASN A 18 21.24 9.94 -19.56
C ASN A 18 22.53 9.16 -19.20
N ARG A 19 22.43 7.90 -18.75
CA ARG A 19 23.62 7.05 -18.54
C ARG A 19 24.27 6.68 -19.87
N GLN A 20 25.58 6.42 -19.85
CA GLN A 20 26.33 5.86 -20.99
C GLN A 20 26.76 4.43 -20.63
N PRO A 21 25.94 3.41 -20.90
CA PRO A 21 26.19 2.05 -20.42
C PRO A 21 27.39 1.41 -21.15
N SER A 22 28.32 0.85 -20.38
CA SER A 22 29.48 0.12 -20.92
C SER A 22 29.15 -1.34 -21.25
N LEU A 23 30.03 -2.01 -22.01
CA LEU A 23 29.91 -3.46 -22.26
C LEU A 23 29.94 -4.29 -20.96
N ILE A 24 30.70 -3.83 -19.96
CA ILE A 24 30.76 -4.47 -18.64
C ILE A 24 29.41 -4.35 -17.93
N ALA A 25 28.76 -3.18 -18.01
CA ALA A 25 27.43 -2.98 -17.45
C ALA A 25 26.39 -3.91 -18.09
N ALA A 26 26.44 -4.09 -19.41
CA ALA A 26 25.56 -5.03 -20.12
C ALA A 26 25.76 -6.48 -19.65
N ARG A 27 27.00 -6.94 -19.48
CA ARG A 27 27.31 -8.28 -18.94
C ARG A 27 26.84 -8.45 -17.50
N ALA A 28 27.00 -7.42 -16.67
CA ALA A 28 26.53 -7.43 -15.28
C ALA A 28 25.00 -7.55 -15.22
N TRP A 29 24.29 -6.73 -16.02
CA TRP A 29 22.82 -6.79 -16.12
C TRP A 29 22.32 -8.13 -16.64
N ALA A 30 22.96 -8.69 -17.67
CA ALA A 30 22.62 -10.01 -18.18
C ALA A 30 22.77 -11.10 -17.12
N THR A 31 23.80 -11.02 -16.29
CA THR A 31 24.00 -11.96 -15.16
C THR A 31 22.88 -11.83 -14.13
N SER A 32 22.51 -10.61 -13.74
CA SER A 32 21.43 -10.36 -12.76
C SER A 32 20.05 -10.74 -13.28
N LEU A 33 19.83 -10.65 -14.58
CA LEU A 33 18.54 -10.90 -15.25
C LEU A 33 18.58 -12.16 -16.13
N LYS A 34 19.47 -13.12 -15.82
CA LYS A 34 19.73 -14.31 -16.63
C LYS A 34 18.47 -15.14 -16.95
N ASP A 35 17.51 -15.20 -16.01
CA ASP A 35 16.29 -16.00 -16.13
C ASP A 35 15.11 -15.26 -16.79
N LEU A 36 15.28 -13.98 -17.13
CA LEU A 36 14.24 -13.18 -17.78
C LEU A 36 14.48 -13.10 -19.29
N PRO A 37 13.45 -13.25 -20.14
CA PRO A 37 13.55 -12.89 -21.55
C PRO A 37 13.56 -11.37 -21.73
N LEU A 38 14.06 -10.88 -22.87
CA LEU A 38 13.80 -9.51 -23.30
C LEU A 38 12.47 -9.46 -24.04
N ASP A 39 11.41 -9.15 -23.30
CA ASP A 39 10.06 -8.97 -23.82
C ASP A 39 9.56 -7.54 -23.62
N GLN A 40 8.38 -7.23 -24.17
CA GLN A 40 7.76 -5.91 -24.03
C GLN A 40 7.56 -5.54 -22.55
N ASP A 41 7.24 -6.51 -21.68
CA ASP A 41 7.11 -6.29 -20.24
C ASP A 41 8.40 -5.71 -19.60
N CYS A 42 9.59 -6.05 -20.10
CA CYS A 42 10.84 -5.46 -19.64
C CYS A 42 10.93 -3.97 -19.99
N PHE A 43 10.46 -3.55 -21.15
CA PHE A 43 10.42 -2.14 -21.55
C PHE A 43 9.32 -1.37 -20.83
N ASP A 44 8.14 -1.99 -20.68
CA ASP A 44 7.02 -1.41 -19.92
C ASP A 44 7.39 -1.24 -18.44
N ALA A 45 8.20 -2.15 -17.89
CA ALA A 45 8.76 -2.02 -16.54
C ALA A 45 9.66 -0.78 -16.40
N VAL A 46 10.49 -0.49 -17.40
CA VAL A 46 11.31 0.73 -17.44
C VAL A 46 10.42 1.97 -17.54
N ALA A 47 9.45 1.98 -18.45
CA ALA A 47 8.51 3.09 -18.62
C ALA A 47 7.72 3.35 -17.33
N ARG A 48 7.25 2.30 -16.65
CA ARG A 48 6.51 2.39 -15.38
C ARG A 48 7.37 2.96 -14.26
N TYR A 49 8.63 2.54 -14.15
CA TYR A 49 9.55 3.05 -13.12
C TYR A 49 9.73 4.57 -13.26
N TYR A 50 10.03 5.05 -14.48
CA TYR A 50 10.24 6.49 -14.72
C TYR A 50 8.95 7.30 -14.79
N GLY A 51 7.81 6.68 -15.10
CA GLY A 51 6.48 7.31 -15.02
C GLY A 51 5.98 7.48 -13.58
N THR A 52 6.64 6.85 -12.60
CA THR A 52 6.31 6.99 -11.19
C THR A 52 7.07 8.18 -10.59
N PRO A 53 6.39 9.14 -9.94
CA PRO A 53 7.07 10.28 -9.35
C PRO A 53 8.04 9.83 -8.24
N PRO A 54 9.20 10.47 -8.10
CA PRO A 54 10.13 10.16 -7.03
C PRO A 54 9.50 10.41 -5.65
N LYS A 55 9.90 9.61 -4.66
CA LYS A 55 9.40 9.76 -3.27
C LYS A 55 9.80 11.11 -2.68
N GLU A 56 10.98 11.59 -3.03
CA GLU A 56 11.53 12.85 -2.58
C GLU A 56 11.67 13.83 -3.75
N ALA A 57 11.31 15.09 -3.51
CA ALA A 57 11.45 16.14 -4.52
C ALA A 57 12.93 16.33 -4.87
N GLY A 58 13.26 16.25 -6.17
CA GLY A 58 14.62 16.41 -6.68
C GLY A 58 15.47 15.13 -6.67
N GLN A 59 14.93 14.00 -6.18
CA GLN A 59 15.65 12.73 -6.26
C GLN A 59 15.80 12.29 -7.72
N ARG A 60 17.05 12.03 -8.12
CA ARG A 60 17.33 11.43 -9.43
C ARG A 60 16.93 9.96 -9.41
N LEU A 61 16.08 9.59 -10.36
CA LEU A 61 15.68 8.20 -10.57
C LEU A 61 16.75 7.46 -11.37
N TRP A 62 17.21 6.31 -10.85
CA TRP A 62 18.15 5.45 -11.53
C TRP A 62 17.70 4.00 -11.40
N ILE A 63 17.14 3.46 -12.48
CA ILE A 63 16.65 2.08 -12.48
C ILE A 63 17.79 1.07 -12.43
N GLN A 64 17.66 0.09 -11.54
CA GLN A 64 18.55 -1.04 -11.35
C GLN A 64 17.92 -2.35 -11.89
N PRO A 65 18.68 -3.44 -12.07
CA PRO A 65 18.13 -4.70 -12.58
C PRO A 65 16.95 -5.23 -11.74
N HIS A 66 17.03 -5.14 -10.42
CA HIS A 66 15.99 -5.67 -9.54
C HIS A 66 14.66 -4.88 -9.65
N ASP A 67 14.72 -3.59 -9.98
CA ASP A 67 13.54 -2.77 -10.26
C ASP A 67 12.80 -3.29 -11.51
N VAL A 68 13.53 -3.60 -12.58
CA VAL A 68 12.95 -4.16 -13.82
C VAL A 68 12.22 -5.47 -13.51
N ARG A 69 12.86 -6.37 -12.75
CA ARG A 69 12.23 -7.64 -12.32
C ARG A 69 10.94 -7.38 -11.54
N SER A 70 11.00 -6.48 -10.55
CA SER A 70 9.88 -6.20 -9.67
C SER A 70 8.70 -5.59 -10.43
N HIS A 71 8.95 -4.59 -11.29
CA HIS A 71 7.91 -3.97 -12.10
C HIS A 71 7.34 -4.91 -13.16
N ARG A 72 8.16 -5.75 -13.79
CA ARG A 72 7.69 -6.81 -14.70
C ARG A 72 6.77 -7.78 -13.98
N ASP A 73 7.14 -8.25 -12.78
CA ASP A 73 6.30 -9.15 -12.00
C ASP A 73 4.97 -8.50 -11.60
N ILE A 74 4.97 -7.21 -11.26
CA ILE A 74 3.73 -6.44 -11.00
C ILE A 74 2.84 -6.40 -12.24
N LEU A 75 3.37 -6.00 -13.41
CA LEU A 75 2.59 -5.93 -14.66
C LEU A 75 1.99 -7.29 -15.07
N ARG A 76 2.69 -8.39 -14.78
CA ARG A 76 2.20 -9.74 -15.04
C ARG A 76 1.10 -10.15 -14.06
N LYS A 77 1.24 -9.78 -12.78
CA LYS A 77 0.23 -10.03 -11.75
C LYS A 77 -1.06 -9.25 -12.01
N GLU A 78 -0.96 -7.98 -12.41
CA GLU A 78 -2.12 -7.15 -12.75
C GLU A 78 -2.94 -7.77 -13.89
N ARG A 79 -2.28 -8.31 -14.94
CA ARG A 79 -2.99 -9.04 -16.01
C ARG A 79 -3.66 -10.32 -15.56
N LEU A 80 -3.19 -10.91 -14.45
CA LEU A 80 -3.75 -12.14 -13.88
C LEU A 80 -4.78 -11.88 -12.78
N GLU A 81 -5.07 -10.63 -12.43
CA GLU A 81 -5.91 -10.28 -11.27
C GLU A 81 -7.30 -10.93 -11.35
N ASN A 82 -7.91 -10.93 -12.54
CA ASN A 82 -9.23 -11.53 -12.78
C ASN A 82 -9.16 -12.87 -13.54
N PHE A 83 -7.98 -13.50 -13.59
CA PHE A 83 -7.82 -14.71 -14.39
C PHE A 83 -8.51 -15.92 -13.76
N VAL A 84 -9.50 -16.46 -14.46
CA VAL A 84 -10.17 -17.73 -14.17
C VAL A 84 -9.97 -18.68 -15.35
N TYR A 85 -9.63 -19.93 -15.06
CA TYR A 85 -9.56 -20.98 -16.06
C TYR A 85 -10.75 -21.92 -15.86
N GLU A 86 -11.71 -21.88 -16.79
CA GLU A 86 -12.95 -22.66 -16.70
C GLU A 86 -12.73 -24.15 -17.04
N GLY A 87 -11.69 -24.46 -17.84
CA GLY A 87 -11.35 -25.82 -18.24
C GLY A 87 -12.44 -26.51 -19.07
N ASN A 88 -12.13 -27.70 -19.58
CA ASN A 88 -13.12 -28.58 -20.20
C ASN A 88 -13.49 -29.70 -19.21
N PRO A 89 -14.79 -29.98 -18.95
CA PRO A 89 -15.23 -31.06 -18.07
C PRO A 89 -14.60 -32.44 -18.35
N ASP A 90 -14.24 -32.70 -19.60
CA ASP A 90 -13.65 -33.98 -20.03
C ASP A 90 -12.12 -34.02 -19.91
N GLU A 91 -11.47 -32.95 -19.43
CA GLU A 91 -10.02 -32.92 -19.23
C GLU A 91 -9.59 -33.84 -18.08
N THR A 92 -8.57 -34.64 -18.33
CA THR A 92 -7.85 -35.32 -17.25
C THR A 92 -7.15 -34.30 -16.35
N PRO A 93 -6.89 -34.61 -15.07
CA PRO A 93 -6.19 -33.68 -14.17
C PRO A 93 -4.83 -33.18 -14.69
N ALA A 94 -4.09 -34.03 -15.42
CA ALA A 94 -2.82 -33.66 -16.01
C ALA A 94 -2.99 -32.65 -17.17
N GLN A 95 -4.03 -32.83 -18.00
CA GLN A 95 -4.36 -31.90 -19.08
C GLN A 95 -4.83 -30.57 -18.53
N TYR A 96 -5.70 -30.58 -17.50
CA TYR A 96 -6.18 -29.38 -16.82
C TYR A 96 -5.00 -28.53 -16.32
N LEU A 97 -4.04 -29.11 -15.59
CA LEU A 97 -2.89 -28.37 -15.08
C LEU A 97 -1.98 -27.84 -16.19
N ALA A 98 -1.80 -28.58 -17.29
CA ALA A 98 -1.01 -28.15 -18.43
C ALA A 98 -1.67 -26.95 -19.15
N ASN A 99 -2.99 -27.02 -19.37
CA ASN A 99 -3.75 -25.97 -20.03
C ASN A 99 -3.91 -24.73 -19.14
N LEU A 100 -4.13 -24.91 -17.83
CA LEU A 100 -4.11 -23.83 -16.84
C LEU A 100 -2.80 -23.05 -16.90
N ARG A 101 -1.65 -23.74 -16.81
CA ARG A 101 -0.33 -23.10 -16.87
C ARG A 101 -0.08 -22.40 -18.21
N ARG A 102 -0.53 -22.99 -19.32
CA ARG A 102 -0.41 -22.40 -20.65
C ARG A 102 -1.23 -21.11 -20.76
N SER A 103 -2.49 -21.16 -20.34
CA SER A 103 -3.41 -20.01 -20.37
C SER A 103 -2.93 -18.88 -19.46
N MET A 104 -2.55 -19.21 -18.23
CA MET A 104 -1.97 -18.25 -17.29
C MET A 104 -0.69 -17.61 -17.84
N LYS A 105 0.18 -18.38 -18.50
CA LYS A 105 1.39 -17.84 -19.14
C LYS A 105 1.06 -16.87 -20.28
N ALA A 106 0.06 -17.21 -21.11
CA ALA A 106 -0.36 -16.40 -22.26
C ALA A 106 -1.03 -15.08 -21.86
N VAL A 107 -1.87 -15.10 -20.83
CA VAL A 107 -2.46 -13.89 -20.24
C VAL A 107 -1.38 -13.05 -19.58
N ALA A 108 -0.54 -13.66 -18.75
CA ALA A 108 0.54 -12.96 -18.08
C ALA A 108 1.58 -12.37 -19.03
N SER A 109 1.77 -12.92 -20.24
CA SER A 109 2.64 -12.32 -21.27
C SER A 109 1.93 -11.31 -22.16
N GLY A 110 0.62 -11.12 -22.00
CA GLY A 110 -0.17 -10.21 -22.84
C GLY A 110 -0.39 -10.73 -24.27
N GLN A 111 -0.10 -12.00 -24.54
CA GLN A 111 -0.45 -12.64 -25.81
C GLN A 111 -1.96 -12.83 -25.95
N VAL A 112 -2.63 -13.00 -24.81
CA VAL A 112 -4.09 -13.02 -24.68
C VAL A 112 -4.47 -11.80 -23.82
N PRO A 113 -5.53 -11.06 -24.18
CA PRO A 113 -5.99 -9.93 -23.37
C PRO A 113 -6.33 -10.39 -21.95
N ALA A 114 -6.02 -9.53 -20.97
CA ALA A 114 -6.40 -9.79 -19.59
C ALA A 114 -7.93 -9.76 -19.45
N PRO A 115 -8.52 -10.66 -18.65
CA PRO A 115 -9.94 -10.60 -18.34
C PRO A 115 -10.26 -9.29 -17.64
N THR A 116 -11.18 -8.51 -18.19
CA THR A 116 -11.63 -7.24 -17.61
C THR A 116 -12.79 -7.41 -16.63
N GLU A 117 -13.49 -8.54 -16.72
CA GLU A 117 -14.62 -8.85 -15.85
C GLU A 117 -14.11 -9.40 -14.53
N ILE A 118 -14.54 -8.77 -13.43
CA ILE A 118 -14.32 -9.31 -12.09
C ILE A 118 -15.28 -10.49 -11.96
N PRO A 119 -14.80 -11.73 -11.78
CA PRO A 119 -15.70 -12.86 -11.62
C PRO A 119 -16.61 -12.60 -10.42
N ALA A 120 -17.90 -12.79 -10.60
CA ALA A 120 -18.85 -12.67 -9.50
C ALA A 120 -18.43 -13.64 -8.39
N LEU A 121 -18.36 -13.14 -7.16
CA LEU A 121 -18.24 -14.01 -6.00
C LEU A 121 -19.58 -14.73 -5.82
N GLU A 122 -19.70 -15.88 -6.47
CA GLU A 122 -20.86 -16.75 -6.33
C GLU A 122 -20.74 -17.53 -5.03
N GLY A 123 -21.59 -17.20 -4.05
CA GLY A 123 -21.68 -17.90 -2.78
C GLY A 123 -21.97 -16.98 -1.61
N SER A 124 -22.96 -17.35 -0.80
CA SER A 124 -23.13 -16.76 0.53
C SER A 124 -22.16 -17.42 1.52
N PHE A 125 -22.02 -16.83 2.71
CA PHE A 125 -21.40 -17.54 3.83
C PHE A 125 -22.06 -18.91 4.04
N HIS A 126 -21.27 -19.89 4.48
CA HIS A 126 -21.78 -21.22 4.82
C HIS A 126 -22.93 -21.10 5.84
N PRO A 127 -24.03 -21.86 5.70
CA PRO A 127 -25.22 -21.72 6.56
C PRO A 127 -24.91 -21.75 8.07
N ASN A 128 -24.00 -22.63 8.50
CA ASN A 128 -23.56 -22.71 9.89
C ASN A 128 -22.91 -21.41 10.40
N VAL A 129 -22.19 -20.67 9.56
CA VAL A 129 -21.58 -19.39 9.93
C VAL A 129 -22.68 -18.34 10.12
N LEU A 130 -23.68 -18.31 9.23
CA LEU A 130 -24.83 -17.43 9.37
C LEU A 130 -25.63 -17.74 10.65
N GLN A 131 -25.85 -19.02 10.93
CA GLN A 131 -26.54 -19.46 12.14
C GLN A 131 -25.81 -19.02 13.41
N ARG A 132 -24.47 -19.16 13.46
CA ARG A 132 -23.67 -18.73 14.61
C ARG A 132 -23.69 -17.22 14.78
N LEU A 133 -23.53 -16.46 13.69
CA LEU A 133 -23.60 -15.00 13.73
C LEU A 133 -24.95 -14.51 14.25
N LYS A 134 -26.04 -15.15 13.83
CA LYS A 134 -27.38 -14.86 14.33
C LYS A 134 -27.53 -15.20 15.81
N ASN A 135 -27.09 -16.37 16.24
CA ASN A 135 -27.27 -16.82 17.62
C ASN A 135 -26.37 -16.10 18.64
N GLU A 136 -25.11 -15.82 18.26
CA GLU A 136 -24.11 -15.24 19.16
C GLU A 136 -24.14 -13.71 19.16
N PHE A 137 -24.51 -13.08 18.04
CA PHE A 137 -24.39 -11.64 17.85
C PHE A 137 -25.67 -10.95 17.36
N ASP A 138 -26.80 -11.69 17.27
CA ASP A 138 -28.07 -11.21 16.69
C ASP A 138 -27.87 -10.58 15.29
N PHE A 139 -26.88 -11.07 14.55
CA PHE A 139 -26.49 -10.51 13.27
C PHE A 139 -27.28 -11.16 12.13
N ASP A 140 -28.15 -10.37 11.51
CA ASP A 140 -29.05 -10.79 10.41
C ASP A 140 -28.82 -9.95 9.14
N GLY A 141 -27.58 -9.45 8.98
CA GLY A 141 -27.20 -8.46 7.96
C GLY A 141 -26.74 -9.04 6.62
N VAL A 142 -26.63 -10.36 6.47
CA VAL A 142 -26.20 -10.97 5.20
C VAL A 142 -27.34 -10.92 4.19
N GLY A 143 -27.09 -10.36 3.00
CA GLY A 143 -28.08 -10.22 1.93
C GLY A 143 -29.01 -9.01 2.06
N ARG A 144 -28.85 -8.16 3.08
CA ARG A 144 -29.55 -6.87 3.12
C ARG A 144 -28.91 -5.90 2.13
N GLN A 145 -29.74 -5.26 1.32
CA GLN A 145 -29.30 -4.17 0.45
C GLN A 145 -28.82 -3.03 1.34
N VAL A 146 -27.55 -2.65 1.24
CA VAL A 146 -27.01 -1.49 1.95
C VAL A 146 -27.70 -0.25 1.36
N PRO A 147 -28.41 0.57 2.16
CA PRO A 147 -28.99 1.82 1.68
C PRO A 147 -27.89 2.67 1.02
N GLY A 148 -28.18 3.23 -0.15
CA GLY A 148 -27.24 4.06 -0.90
C GLY A 148 -26.76 5.26 -0.10
N GLU A 149 -25.54 5.75 -0.42
CA GLU A 149 -24.77 6.76 0.33
C GLU A 149 -25.45 8.12 0.60
N ASP A 150 -26.64 8.38 0.06
CA ASP A 150 -27.28 9.70 0.12
C ASP A 150 -28.28 9.90 1.26
N ASP A 151 -28.73 8.84 1.96
CA ASP A 151 -29.72 8.98 3.03
C ASP A 151 -29.10 8.75 4.43
N ALA A 152 -28.90 9.87 5.13
CA ALA A 152 -28.74 9.97 6.59
C ALA A 152 -27.50 9.30 7.24
N VAL A 153 -26.29 9.77 6.90
CA VAL A 153 -25.05 9.50 7.69
C VAL A 153 -25.04 10.23 9.05
N ALA A 154 -26.09 11.00 9.38
CA ALA A 154 -26.09 11.92 10.51
C ALA A 154 -26.21 11.26 11.90
N GLU A 155 -26.71 10.02 12.00
CA GLU A 155 -27.10 9.47 13.32
C GLU A 155 -26.16 8.40 13.88
N VAL A 156 -25.23 7.87 13.08
CA VAL A 156 -24.25 6.89 13.59
C VAL A 156 -23.15 7.61 14.36
N ARG A 157 -23.31 7.68 15.70
CA ARG A 157 -22.25 8.08 16.64
C ARG A 157 -21.10 7.07 16.54
N ARG A 158 -20.16 7.31 15.63
CA ARG A 158 -18.94 6.51 15.51
C ARG A 158 -18.21 6.52 16.85
N SER A 159 -17.88 5.34 17.37
CA SER A 159 -17.11 5.23 18.61
C SER A 159 -15.74 5.91 18.47
N GLY A 160 -15.31 6.60 19.53
CA GLY A 160 -14.01 7.26 19.58
C GLY A 160 -14.01 8.75 19.20
N PRO A 161 -12.82 9.36 19.06
CA PRO A 161 -12.65 10.81 19.05
C PRO A 161 -13.23 11.53 17.82
N LEU A 162 -13.55 10.81 16.74
CA LEU A 162 -14.22 11.39 15.57
C LEU A 162 -15.75 11.40 15.70
N GLY A 163 -16.31 10.76 16.72
CA GLY A 163 -17.76 10.72 17.00
C GLY A 163 -18.34 12.01 17.58
N ILE A 164 -17.50 12.98 17.92
CA ILE A 164 -17.89 14.29 18.44
C ILE A 164 -17.23 15.41 17.62
N GLU A 165 -17.79 16.61 17.66
CA GLU A 165 -17.17 17.79 17.05
C GLU A 165 -15.89 18.19 17.79
N CYS A 166 -14.93 18.76 17.08
CA CYS A 166 -13.69 19.22 17.71
C CYS A 166 -13.96 20.47 18.55
N PRO A 167 -13.73 20.44 19.87
CA PRO A 167 -14.06 21.57 20.75
C PRO A 167 -13.02 22.70 20.69
N VAL A 168 -11.97 22.56 19.88
CA VAL A 168 -10.96 23.61 19.68
C VAL A 168 -11.55 24.65 18.71
N PRO A 169 -11.74 25.93 19.12
CA PRO A 169 -12.42 26.93 18.29
C PRO A 169 -11.77 27.16 16.93
N ALA A 170 -10.44 27.13 16.86
CA ALA A 170 -9.69 27.27 15.61
C ALA A 170 -9.85 26.07 14.65
N CYS A 171 -10.33 24.93 15.16
CA CYS A 171 -10.50 23.70 14.38
C CYS A 171 -11.96 23.49 13.97
N ALA A 172 -12.87 23.42 14.95
CA ALA A 172 -14.31 23.16 14.80
C ALA A 172 -14.64 22.05 13.77
N ALA A 173 -13.81 21.01 13.68
CA ALA A 173 -13.99 19.94 12.71
C ALA A 173 -15.26 19.13 13.04
N PRO A 174 -16.16 18.88 12.07
CA PRO A 174 -17.41 18.18 12.32
C PRO A 174 -17.19 16.68 12.60
N ILE A 175 -18.25 16.01 13.05
CA ILE A 175 -18.28 14.56 13.30
C ILE A 175 -17.80 13.81 12.04
N GLY A 176 -16.94 12.82 12.22
CA GLY A 176 -16.36 12.00 11.15
C GLY A 176 -15.24 12.66 10.34
N ARG A 177 -14.96 13.96 10.52
CA ARG A 177 -13.86 14.65 9.80
C ARG A 177 -12.60 14.78 10.67
N PRO A 178 -11.40 14.62 10.09
CA PRO A 178 -10.14 14.84 10.80
C PRO A 178 -10.00 16.28 11.28
N CYS A 179 -9.18 16.50 12.32
CA CYS A 179 -8.91 17.85 12.83
C CYS A 179 -8.17 18.68 11.79
N LYS A 180 -8.38 20.01 11.78
CA LYS A 180 -7.63 20.95 10.95
C LYS A 180 -6.34 21.36 11.67
N SER A 181 -5.23 21.52 10.94
CA SER A 181 -4.00 22.06 11.53
C SER A 181 -4.08 23.58 11.66
N ALA A 182 -3.49 24.16 12.72
CA ALA A 182 -3.50 25.62 12.94
C ALA A 182 -2.82 26.42 11.81
N LEU A 183 -1.90 25.80 11.06
CA LEU A 183 -1.10 26.46 10.03
C LEU A 183 -1.60 26.19 8.60
N ARG A 184 -2.49 25.22 8.40
CA ARG A 184 -3.03 24.86 7.07
C ARG A 184 -4.45 24.35 7.24
N SER A 185 -5.38 24.88 6.46
CA SER A 185 -6.76 24.38 6.29
C SER A 185 -6.87 22.90 5.84
N ARG A 186 -5.75 22.18 5.77
CA ARG A 186 -5.66 20.77 5.44
C ARG A 186 -5.95 19.90 6.67
N ALA A 187 -6.51 18.73 6.39
CA ALA A 187 -6.73 17.68 7.36
C ALA A 187 -5.40 17.25 8.02
N SER A 188 -5.34 17.32 9.35
CA SER A 188 -4.27 16.76 10.17
C SER A 188 -4.53 15.28 10.42
N LYS A 189 -3.48 14.45 10.29
CA LYS A 189 -3.51 13.05 10.73
C LYS A 189 -3.58 12.93 12.26
N VAL A 190 -3.15 13.97 12.98
CA VAL A 190 -3.15 14.02 14.45
C VAL A 190 -4.41 14.69 14.95
N ILE A 191 -5.16 13.98 15.79
CA ILE A 191 -6.36 14.49 16.46
C ILE A 191 -5.95 15.37 17.64
N HIS A 192 -6.60 16.53 17.79
CA HIS A 192 -6.35 17.40 18.93
C HIS A 192 -6.62 16.69 20.26
N PRO A 193 -5.74 16.82 21.27
CA PRO A 193 -5.93 16.24 22.60
C PRO A 193 -7.27 16.62 23.23
N ALA A 194 -7.72 17.86 23.03
CA ALA A 194 -9.01 18.35 23.50
C ALA A 194 -10.20 17.55 22.95
N ARG A 195 -10.16 17.13 21.68
CA ARG A 195 -11.19 16.27 21.08
C ARG A 195 -11.14 14.84 21.63
N ARG A 196 -9.94 14.32 21.90
CA ARG A 196 -9.78 13.00 22.54
C ARG A 196 -10.33 13.01 23.96
N ARG A 197 -10.02 14.04 24.75
CA ARG A 197 -10.52 14.25 26.11
C ARG A 197 -12.05 14.38 26.13
N ALA A 198 -12.60 15.23 25.26
CA ALA A 198 -14.05 15.40 25.14
C ALA A 198 -14.77 14.08 24.79
N ALA A 199 -14.20 13.27 23.89
CA ALA A 199 -14.78 11.97 23.52
C ALA A 199 -14.71 10.93 24.66
N GLN A 200 -13.81 11.14 25.63
CA GLN A 200 -13.68 10.34 26.85
C GLN A 200 -14.46 10.93 28.03
N GLY A 201 -15.25 12.00 27.83
CA GLY A 201 -15.98 12.70 28.90
C GLY A 201 -15.09 13.51 29.85
N GLN A 202 -13.82 13.74 29.49
CA GLN A 202 -12.87 14.50 30.30
C GLN A 202 -12.99 16.01 30.05
N PRO A 203 -12.65 16.85 31.04
CA PRO A 203 -12.70 18.30 30.90
C PRO A 203 -11.80 18.79 29.76
N VAL A 204 -12.35 19.68 28.94
CA VAL A 204 -11.75 20.17 27.69
C VAL A 204 -10.85 21.40 27.92
N ALA A 205 -10.54 21.71 29.17
CA ALA A 205 -9.72 22.87 29.53
C ALA A 205 -8.43 22.90 28.68
N SER A 206 -8.20 24.05 28.05
CA SER A 206 -6.94 24.33 27.36
C SER A 206 -5.80 24.17 28.36
N GLU A 207 -4.77 23.42 27.99
CA GLU A 207 -3.55 23.33 28.80
C GLU A 207 -3.02 24.74 29.03
N THR A 208 -2.66 25.06 30.28
CA THR A 208 -2.00 26.34 30.58
C THR A 208 -0.61 26.36 29.94
N VAL A 209 -0.03 27.55 29.73
CA VAL A 209 1.33 27.68 29.18
C VAL A 209 2.34 26.89 30.01
N GLU A 210 2.22 26.93 31.33
CA GLU A 210 3.05 26.16 32.28
C GLU A 210 2.91 24.64 32.08
N GLN A 211 1.71 24.13 31.83
CA GLN A 211 1.50 22.71 31.55
C GLN A 211 2.13 22.28 30.22
N ILE A 212 2.11 23.17 29.22
CA ILE A 212 2.76 22.94 27.93
C ILE A 212 4.28 22.92 28.10
N GLU A 213 4.85 23.83 28.89
CA GLU A 213 6.28 23.90 29.18
C GLU A 213 6.76 22.67 29.97
N ASN A 214 6.03 22.27 31.00
CA ASN A 214 6.32 21.06 31.78
C ASN A 214 6.31 19.80 30.90
N ARG A 215 5.36 19.68 29.97
CA ARG A 215 5.30 18.57 29.02
C ARG A 215 6.47 18.60 28.03
N ARG A 216 6.88 19.78 27.56
CA ARG A 216 8.06 19.92 26.69
C ARG A 216 9.32 19.51 27.43
N ALA A 217 9.53 19.99 28.65
CA ALA A 217 10.67 19.62 29.49
C ALA A 217 10.73 18.10 29.75
N ALA A 218 9.60 17.48 30.11
CA ALA A 218 9.52 16.04 30.31
C ALA A 218 9.81 15.24 29.03
N SER A 219 9.37 15.73 27.87
CA SER A 219 9.63 15.08 26.58
C SER A 219 11.11 15.17 26.20
N ILE A 220 11.76 16.31 26.47
CA ILE A 220 13.20 16.52 26.24
C ILE A 220 14.01 15.59 27.14
N ALA A 221 13.73 15.56 28.45
CA ALA A 221 14.41 14.68 29.39
C ALA A 221 14.26 13.20 29.01
N LYS A 222 13.10 12.79 28.48
CA LYS A 222 12.89 11.43 28.02
C LYS A 222 13.70 11.10 26.77
N LEU A 223 13.82 12.03 25.83
CA LEU A 223 14.66 11.86 24.64
C LEU A 223 16.14 11.77 25.00
N GLU A 224 16.62 12.61 25.90
CA GLU A 224 18.00 12.55 26.42
C GLU A 224 18.30 11.19 27.05
N GLN A 225 17.36 10.66 27.85
CA GLN A 225 17.50 9.31 28.41
C GLN A 225 17.57 8.22 27.33
N ILE A 226 16.77 8.33 26.28
CA ILE A 226 16.77 7.36 25.18
C ILE A 226 18.11 7.42 24.42
N ILE A 227 18.62 8.62 24.16
CA ILE A 227 19.92 8.82 23.48
C ILE A 227 21.05 8.21 24.32
N ALA A 228 21.11 8.52 25.61
CA ALA A 228 22.13 7.97 26.51
C ALA A 228 22.09 6.43 26.56
N ASN A 229 20.90 5.83 26.60
CA ASN A 229 20.75 4.37 26.57
C ASN A 229 21.22 3.77 25.23
N GLN A 230 20.98 4.45 24.10
CA GLN A 230 21.42 3.99 22.78
C GLN A 230 22.93 4.10 22.61
N GLU A 231 23.56 5.13 23.17
CA GLU A 231 25.01 5.30 23.17
C GLU A 231 25.68 4.22 24.03
N ALA A 232 25.20 3.98 25.24
CA ALA A 232 25.69 2.91 26.11
C ALA A 232 25.60 1.53 25.44
N ALA A 233 24.46 1.22 24.80
CA ALA A 233 24.28 -0.05 24.07
C ALA A 233 25.20 -0.17 22.84
N ARG A 234 25.55 0.95 22.20
CA ARG A 234 26.51 0.97 21.08
C ARG A 234 27.94 0.75 21.54
N GLU A 235 28.33 1.34 22.66
CA GLU A 235 29.66 1.15 23.25
C GLU A 235 29.86 -0.29 23.71
N GLU A 236 28.84 -0.90 24.34
CA GLU A 236 28.85 -2.32 24.71
C GLU A 236 28.99 -3.23 23.49
N ALA A 237 28.28 -2.93 22.39
CA ALA A 237 28.35 -3.72 21.14
C ALA A 237 29.66 -3.56 20.33
N LEU A 238 30.47 -2.53 20.60
CA LEU A 238 31.76 -2.28 19.94
C LEU A 238 32.96 -2.71 20.81
N GLY A 239 32.72 -3.08 22.06
CA GLY A 239 33.73 -3.48 23.05
C GLY A 239 33.97 -4.99 23.17
N GLU A 240 33.27 -5.83 22.40
CA GLU A 240 33.49 -7.28 22.24
C GLU A 240 34.18 -7.62 20.91
#